data_AF-A0A6L7YH00-F1
#
_entry.id   AF-A0A6L7YH00-F1
#
_cell.length_a   1.000
_cell.length_b   1.000
_cell.length_c   1.000
_cell.angle_alpha   90.00
_cell.angle_beta   90.00
_cell.angle_gamma   90.00
#
_symmetry.space_group_name_H-M   'P 1'
#
loop_
_entity.id
_entity.type
_entity.pdbx_description
1 polymer ?
#
loop_
_entity_poly.entity_id
_entity_poly.type
_entity_poly.pdbx_seq_one_letter_code
_entity_poly.pdbx_strand_id
1 'polypeptide(L)'
;MVPIIVISLTVDYAIQTVSHYREQRSAGEPVVPAVRAGLRHVTIPLTLAAATTMASLLANLFSPIGVIGDFGIVAALGVGMSLVVMLTLIPAGRTIIDRRREARGTLTTPRPVANALPGIGRLAALLGTSVARRPLPYFVLVTAVTVVLGSAATGLQTGFNIREVLPRGGTVLEDLDTLDSAVGGSTELASVLVRAEATEARTLLNLRDLRTAFEDPERRPQAAAGPIQTSYELLVHDWTE
;
A
#
# COMPACT_ATOMS: atom_id res chain seq x y z
N MET A 1 3.64 2.90 -6.74
CA MET A 1 2.79 3.11 -5.54
C MET A 1 3.48 3.95 -4.46
N VAL A 2 4.73 3.64 -4.08
CA VAL A 2 5.48 4.39 -3.04
C VAL A 2 5.44 5.92 -3.19
N PRO A 3 5.64 6.52 -4.38
CA PRO A 3 5.65 7.98 -4.51
C PRO A 3 4.34 8.62 -4.08
N ILE A 4 3.20 7.99 -4.39
CA ILE A 4 1.87 8.51 -4.05
C ILE A 4 1.69 8.57 -2.54
N ILE A 5 2.11 7.52 -1.82
CA ILE A 5 2.00 7.44 -0.36
C ILE A 5 2.87 8.50 0.31
N VAL A 6 4.14 8.60 -0.13
CA VAL A 6 5.09 9.56 0.44
C VAL A 6 4.62 11.00 0.20
N ILE A 7 4.14 11.31 -1.01
CA ILE A 7 3.61 12.64 -1.32
C ILE A 7 2.38 12.95 -0.47
N SER A 8 1.44 12.01 -0.34
CA SER A 8 0.20 12.21 0.44
C SER A 8 0.53 12.51 1.90
N LEU A 9 1.38 11.70 2.53
CA LEU A 9 1.80 11.90 3.92
C LEU A 9 2.61 13.19 4.10
N THR A 10 3.44 13.55 3.12
CA THR A 10 4.17 14.83 3.14
C THR A 10 3.20 16.01 3.17
N VAL A 11 2.16 15.97 2.34
CA VAL A 11 1.13 17.02 2.29
C VAL A 11 0.33 17.06 3.60
N ASP A 12 -0.02 15.91 4.17
CA ASP A 12 -0.75 15.86 5.44
C ASP A 12 0.05 16.47 6.59
N TYR A 13 1.32 16.08 6.72
CA TYR A 13 2.20 16.69 7.72
C TYR A 13 2.38 18.19 7.45
N ALA A 14 2.46 18.60 6.18
CA ALA A 14 2.49 20.01 5.77
C ALA A 14 1.31 20.80 6.28
N ILE A 15 0.11 20.25 6.11
CA ILE A 15 -1.13 20.87 6.57
C ILE A 15 -1.13 20.99 8.09
N GLN A 16 -0.74 19.96 8.84
CA GLN A 16 -0.75 20.01 10.31
C GLN A 16 0.18 21.08 10.87
N THR A 17 1.44 21.13 10.44
CA THR A 17 2.39 22.15 10.92
C THR A 17 1.98 23.56 10.52
N VAL A 18 1.51 23.74 9.28
CA VAL A 18 1.02 25.05 8.83
C VAL A 18 -0.24 25.46 9.59
N SER A 19 -1.13 24.52 9.90
CA SER A 19 -2.35 24.78 10.66
C SER A 19 -2.03 25.29 12.06
N HIS A 20 -1.14 24.60 12.79
CA HIS A 20 -0.71 25.06 14.12
C HIS A 20 0.04 26.38 14.07
N TYR A 21 0.90 26.59 13.07
CA TYR A 21 1.53 27.91 12.87
C TYR A 21 0.48 29.01 12.66
N ARG A 22 -0.52 28.76 11.81
CA ARG A 22 -1.60 29.72 11.53
C ARG A 22 -2.46 29.98 12.77
N GLU A 23 -2.71 28.97 13.59
CA GLU A 23 -3.43 29.09 14.85
C GLU A 23 -2.71 30.08 15.78
N GLN A 24 -1.39 29.91 15.98
CA GLN A 24 -0.57 30.83 16.79
C GLN A 24 -0.57 32.26 16.20
N ARG A 25 -0.41 32.39 14.87
CA ARG A 25 -0.49 33.70 14.20
C ARG A 25 -1.88 34.36 14.32
N SER A 26 -2.95 33.57 14.32
CA SER A 26 -4.31 34.08 14.50
C SER A 26 -4.59 34.52 15.94
N ALA A 27 -3.86 33.97 16.91
CA ALA A 27 -3.88 34.40 18.31
C ALA A 27 -3.05 35.67 18.56
N GLY A 28 -2.41 36.24 17.54
CA GLY A 28 -1.68 37.51 17.63
C GLY A 28 -0.16 37.37 17.82
N GLU A 29 0.38 36.15 17.88
CA GLU A 29 1.82 35.93 18.04
C GLU A 29 2.63 36.44 16.84
N PRO A 30 3.80 37.09 17.04
CA PRO A 30 4.71 37.47 15.95
C PRO A 30 5.22 36.23 15.18
N VAL A 31 5.79 36.43 13.98
CA VAL A 31 6.18 35.33 13.09
C VAL A 31 7.08 34.29 13.78
N VAL A 32 8.15 34.75 14.44
CA VAL A 32 9.16 33.85 15.03
C VAL A 32 8.63 33.09 16.25
N PRO A 33 7.99 33.74 17.25
CA PRO A 33 7.32 33.04 18.34
C PRO A 33 6.24 32.07 17.86
N ALA A 34 5.43 32.45 16.88
CA ALA A 34 4.38 31.60 16.32
C ALA A 34 4.93 30.32 15.66
N VAL A 35 6.02 30.42 14.89
CA VAL A 35 6.68 29.24 14.31
C VAL A 35 7.22 28.33 15.41
N ARG A 36 7.88 28.90 16.43
CA ARG A 36 8.45 28.11 17.54
C ARG A 36 7.37 27.41 18.37
N ALA A 37 6.29 28.10 18.70
CA ALA A 37 5.17 27.55 19.44
C ALA A 37 4.44 26.46 18.63
N GLY A 38 4.19 26.72 17.34
CA GLY A 38 3.60 25.74 16.43
C GLY A 38 4.44 24.47 16.31
N LEU A 39 5.76 24.61 16.16
CA LEU A 39 6.70 23.49 16.14
C LEU A 39 6.64 22.67 17.43
N ARG A 40 6.69 23.33 18.59
CA ARG A 40 6.69 22.64 19.89
C ARG A 40 5.45 21.77 20.08
N HIS A 41 4.28 22.19 19.58
CA HIS A 41 3.05 21.42 19.67
C HIS A 41 2.95 20.30 18.63
N VAL A 42 3.50 20.49 17.43
CA VAL A 42 3.33 19.56 16.31
C VAL A 42 4.41 18.46 16.28
N THR A 43 5.62 18.71 16.81
CA THR A 43 6.74 17.76 16.72
C THR A 43 6.44 16.41 17.38
N ILE A 44 5.90 16.39 18.60
CA ILE A 44 5.63 15.12 19.31
C ILE A 44 4.53 14.32 18.60
N PRO A 45 3.34 14.89 18.29
CA PRO A 45 2.30 14.18 17.56
C PRO A 45 2.76 13.66 16.18
N LEU A 46 3.46 14.48 15.39
CA LEU A 46 3.93 14.07 14.06
C LEU A 46 4.95 12.96 14.13
N THR A 47 5.88 13.02 15.09
CA THR A 47 6.91 11.98 15.25
C THR A 47 6.27 10.66 15.65
N LEU A 48 5.28 10.67 16.55
CA LEU A 48 4.53 9.47 16.93
C LEU A 48 3.73 8.91 15.75
N ALA A 49 3.00 9.75 15.03
CA ALA A 49 2.23 9.33 13.86
C ALA A 49 3.13 8.74 12.76
N ALA A 50 4.26 9.39 12.47
CA ALA A 50 5.25 8.90 11.52
C ALA A 50 5.88 7.58 11.98
N ALA A 51 6.21 7.43 13.27
CA ALA A 51 6.74 6.19 13.83
C ALA A 51 5.76 5.03 13.69
N THR A 52 4.49 5.23 14.04
CA THR A 52 3.45 4.21 13.86
C THR A 52 3.25 3.85 12.38
N THR A 53 3.29 4.84 11.49
CA THR A 53 3.18 4.62 10.04
C THR A 53 4.37 3.82 9.50
N MET A 54 5.60 4.18 9.90
CA MET A 54 6.80 3.43 9.55
C MET A 54 6.73 1.99 10.08
N ALA A 55 6.30 1.79 11.31
CA ALA A 55 6.12 0.45 11.88
C ALA A 55 5.09 -0.38 11.09
N SER A 56 3.97 0.23 10.69
CA SER A 56 2.97 -0.42 9.84
C SER A 56 3.51 -0.79 8.45
N LEU A 57 4.35 0.06 7.85
CA LEU A 57 4.96 -0.22 6.56
C LEU A 57 6.06 -1.28 6.67
N LEU A 58 6.82 -1.28 7.76
CA LEU A 58 7.85 -2.29 8.06
C LEU A 58 7.24 -3.65 8.40
N ALA A 59 5.97 -3.73 8.82
CA ALA A 59 5.29 -5.01 8.97
C ALA A 59 5.22 -5.81 7.65
N ASN A 60 5.35 -5.13 6.49
CA ASN A 60 5.42 -5.82 5.19
C ASN A 60 6.67 -6.69 5.03
N LEU A 61 7.70 -6.54 5.87
CA LEU A 61 8.88 -7.43 5.86
C LEU A 61 8.53 -8.88 6.22
N PHE A 62 7.41 -9.11 6.90
CA PHE A 62 6.92 -10.46 7.21
C PHE A 62 6.26 -11.14 5.99
N SER A 63 6.15 -10.46 4.85
CA SER A 63 5.57 -11.05 3.63
C SER A 63 6.53 -12.05 2.98
N PRO A 64 6.04 -13.23 2.54
CA PRO A 64 6.84 -14.19 1.77
C PRO A 64 7.14 -13.69 0.35
N ILE A 65 6.48 -12.63 -0.11
CA ILE A 65 6.68 -12.02 -1.42
C ILE A 65 7.69 -10.88 -1.27
N GLY A 66 8.92 -11.09 -1.73
CA GLY A 66 10.04 -10.15 -1.54
C GLY A 66 9.74 -8.71 -1.98
N VAL A 67 9.02 -8.54 -3.09
CA VAL A 67 8.61 -7.22 -3.62
C VAL A 67 7.79 -6.41 -2.60
N ILE A 68 6.96 -7.08 -1.78
CA ILE A 68 6.16 -6.42 -0.73
C ILE A 68 7.05 -5.95 0.43
N GLY A 69 8.07 -6.74 0.78
CA GLY A 69 9.06 -6.37 1.79
C GLY A 69 9.88 -5.14 1.39
N ASP A 70 10.45 -5.15 0.17
CA ASP A 70 11.22 -4.02 -0.38
C ASP A 70 10.38 -2.74 -0.44
N PHE A 71 9.13 -2.87 -0.85
CA PHE A 71 8.16 -1.77 -0.82
C PHE A 71 8.01 -1.17 0.59
N GLY A 72 7.87 -2.00 1.62
CA GLY A 72 7.74 -1.57 3.01
C GLY A 72 8.94 -0.76 3.49
N ILE A 73 10.16 -1.20 3.17
CA ILE A 73 11.41 -0.52 3.52
C ILE A 73 11.50 0.85 2.87
N VAL A 74 11.33 0.91 1.54
CA VAL A 74 11.45 2.17 0.78
C VAL A 74 10.36 3.16 1.21
N ALA A 75 9.13 2.69 1.44
CA ALA A 75 8.05 3.54 1.91
C ALA A 75 8.32 4.07 3.32
N ALA A 76 8.77 3.24 4.26
CA ALA A 76 9.09 3.67 5.63
C ALA A 76 10.21 4.72 5.65
N LEU A 77 11.28 4.53 4.86
CA LEU A 77 12.34 5.53 4.70
C LEU A 77 11.79 6.84 4.11
N GLY A 78 10.90 6.75 3.12
CA GLY A 78 10.22 7.92 2.55
C GLY A 78 9.44 8.71 3.60
N VAL A 79 8.70 8.02 4.49
CA VAL A 79 7.98 8.66 5.60
C VAL A 79 8.93 9.32 6.59
N GLY A 80 10.03 8.65 6.95
CA GLY A 80 11.06 9.22 7.83
C GLY A 80 11.69 10.49 7.25
N MET A 81 12.05 10.47 5.96
CA MET A 81 12.57 11.65 5.26
C MET A 81 11.54 12.77 5.17
N SER A 82 10.26 12.42 4.94
CA SER A 82 9.16 13.39 4.92
C SER A 82 9.03 14.11 6.25
N LEU A 83 9.12 13.38 7.37
CA LEU A 83 9.11 13.97 8.72
C LEU A 83 10.28 14.94 8.93
N VAL A 84 11.49 14.57 8.51
CA VAL A 84 12.68 15.44 8.63
C VAL A 84 12.49 16.72 7.83
N VAL A 85 12.10 16.61 6.55
CA VAL A 85 11.81 17.76 5.68
C VAL A 85 10.72 18.64 6.31
N MET A 86 9.70 18.01 6.89
CA MET A 86 8.57 18.72 7.47
C MET A 86 8.95 19.54 8.69
N LEU A 87 9.76 18.99 9.58
CA LEU A 87 10.18 19.65 10.82
C LEU A 87 11.30 20.68 10.61
N THR A 88 11.96 20.65 9.45
CA THR A 88 13.10 21.53 9.15
C THR A 88 12.78 22.54 8.04
N LEU A 89 12.46 22.05 6.84
CA LEU A 89 12.33 22.86 5.63
C LEU A 89 11.07 23.71 5.65
N ILE A 90 9.93 23.15 6.09
CA ILE A 90 8.68 23.92 6.13
C ILE A 90 8.72 25.09 7.12
N PRO A 91 9.13 24.94 8.39
CA PRO A 91 9.22 26.08 9.30
C PRO A 91 10.28 27.10 8.86
N ALA A 92 11.42 26.65 8.32
CA ALA A 92 12.44 27.54 7.77
C ALA A 92 11.88 28.36 6.60
N GLY A 93 11.25 27.68 5.62
CA GLY A 93 10.61 28.32 4.47
C GLY A 93 9.51 29.29 4.89
N ARG A 94 8.66 28.90 5.84
CA ARG A 94 7.61 29.77 6.40
C ARG A 94 8.18 31.01 7.06
N THR A 95 9.22 30.86 7.87
CA THR A 95 9.87 31.99 8.55
C THR A 95 10.44 32.98 7.53
N ILE A 96 11.10 32.49 6.48
CA ILE A 96 11.68 33.35 5.43
C ILE A 96 10.57 34.07 4.65
N ILE A 97 9.53 33.37 4.22
CA ILE A 97 8.43 33.94 3.44
C ILE A 97 7.71 35.01 4.27
N ASP A 98 7.39 34.72 5.52
CA ASP A 98 6.61 35.64 6.35
C ASP A 98 7.45 36.84 6.80
N ARG A 99 8.74 36.68 7.12
CA ARG A 99 9.64 37.83 7.35
C ARG A 99 9.77 38.72 6.11
N ARG A 100 9.83 38.15 4.91
CA ARG A 100 9.85 38.94 3.66
C ARG A 100 8.55 39.70 3.44
N ARG A 101 7.39 39.09 3.77
CA ARG A 101 6.08 39.75 3.70
C ARG A 101 5.94 40.85 4.75
N GLU A 102 6.49 40.63 5.94
CA GLU A 102 6.56 41.62 7.02
C GLU A 102 7.38 42.84 6.61
N ALA A 103 8.58 42.62 6.05
CA ALA A 103 9.44 43.69 5.54
C ALA A 103 8.79 44.49 4.39
N ARG A 104 7.86 43.89 3.64
CA ARG A 104 7.09 44.55 2.57
C ARG A 104 5.78 45.18 3.04
N GLY A 105 5.42 45.06 4.32
CA GLY A 105 4.14 45.52 4.87
C GLY A 105 2.91 44.77 4.36
N THR A 106 3.08 43.65 3.65
CA THR A 106 1.98 42.85 3.06
C THR A 106 1.58 41.66 3.94
N LEU A 107 2.04 41.62 5.19
CA LEU A 107 1.79 40.49 6.09
C LEU A 107 0.37 40.55 6.64
N THR A 108 -0.49 39.67 6.15
CA THR A 108 -1.86 39.52 6.64
C THR A 108 -1.92 38.53 7.80
N THR A 109 -2.73 38.82 8.82
CA THR A 109 -3.08 37.85 9.84
C THR A 109 -3.86 36.69 9.22
N PRO A 110 -3.41 35.44 9.38
CA PRO A 110 -4.12 34.29 8.83
C PRO A 110 -5.50 34.18 9.48
N ARG A 111 -6.55 34.06 8.67
CA ARG A 111 -7.89 33.72 9.18
C ARG A 111 -7.91 32.26 9.65
N PRO A 112 -8.60 31.93 10.76
CA PRO A 112 -8.82 30.57 11.20
C PRO A 112 -9.49 29.75 10.08
N VAL A 113 -8.97 28.55 9.83
CA VAL A 113 -9.52 27.64 8.79
C VAL A 113 -10.96 27.24 9.11
N ALA A 114 -11.33 27.24 10.39
CA ALA A 114 -12.70 27.00 10.85
C ALA A 114 -13.75 27.96 10.22
N ASN A 115 -13.33 29.15 9.77
CA ASN A 115 -14.22 30.13 9.14
C ASN A 115 -14.27 30.00 7.61
N ALA A 116 -13.48 29.11 7.01
CA ALA A 116 -13.44 28.93 5.55
C ALA A 116 -14.70 28.22 5.02
N LEU A 117 -15.36 27.42 5.84
CA LEU A 117 -16.58 26.68 5.49
C LEU A 117 -17.68 26.98 6.53
N PRO A 118 -18.52 28.02 6.30
CA PRO A 118 -19.58 28.37 7.22
C PRO A 118 -20.57 27.20 7.38
N GLY A 119 -20.79 26.75 8.62
CA GLY A 119 -21.73 25.66 8.93
C GLY A 119 -21.09 24.35 9.41
N ILE A 120 -19.86 24.03 8.96
CA ILE A 120 -19.17 22.80 9.39
C ILE A 120 -18.91 22.80 10.90
N GLY A 121 -18.52 23.95 11.47
CA GLY A 121 -18.30 24.07 12.91
C GLY A 121 -19.56 23.79 13.73
N ARG A 122 -20.74 24.20 13.25
CA ARG A 122 -22.02 23.90 13.91
C ARG A 122 -22.37 22.43 13.81
N LEU A 123 -22.18 21.82 12.64
CA LEU A 123 -22.43 20.40 12.42
C LEU A 123 -21.51 19.53 13.29
N ALA A 124 -20.22 19.86 13.33
CA ALA A 124 -19.24 19.19 14.17
C ALA A 124 -19.57 19.31 15.67
N ALA A 125 -20.02 20.49 16.12
CA ALA A 125 -20.45 20.69 17.50
C ALA A 125 -21.72 19.89 17.85
N LEU A 126 -22.70 19.83 16.94
CA LEU A 126 -23.91 19.04 17.12
C LEU A 126 -23.60 17.55 17.22
N LEU A 127 -22.79 17.02 16.29
CA LEU A 127 -22.37 15.62 16.30
C LEU A 127 -21.52 15.31 17.53
N GLY A 128 -20.55 16.17 17.85
CA GLY A 128 -19.69 16.00 19.02
C GLY A 128 -20.45 15.96 20.34
N THR A 129 -21.41 16.90 20.54
CA THR A 129 -22.24 16.92 21.75
C THR A 129 -23.23 15.76 21.81
N SER A 130 -23.77 15.32 20.67
CA SER A 130 -24.67 14.17 20.62
C SER A 130 -23.94 12.86 20.96
N VAL A 131 -22.76 12.65 20.37
CA VAL A 131 -21.90 11.48 20.66
C VAL A 131 -21.44 11.50 22.11
N ALA A 132 -21.02 12.66 22.64
CA ALA A 132 -20.57 12.78 24.03
C ALA A 132 -21.68 12.51 25.05
N ARG A 133 -22.94 12.88 24.75
CA ARG A 133 -24.08 12.66 25.66
C ARG A 133 -24.58 11.21 25.67
N ARG A 134 -24.46 10.49 24.56
CA ARG A 134 -24.90 9.10 24.43
C ARG A 134 -23.90 8.29 23.61
N PRO A 135 -22.74 7.89 24.16
CA PRO A 135 -21.70 7.20 23.38
C PRO A 135 -22.11 5.78 22.97
N LEU A 136 -22.88 5.09 23.81
CA LEU A 136 -23.27 3.69 23.61
C LEU A 136 -23.98 3.41 22.27
N PRO A 137 -25.04 4.14 21.84
CA PRO A 137 -25.71 3.87 20.58
C PRO A 137 -24.82 4.11 19.36
N TYR A 138 -23.97 5.15 19.38
CA TYR A 138 -23.05 5.41 18.27
C TYR A 138 -21.97 4.34 18.17
N PHE A 139 -21.45 3.88 19.30
CA PHE A 139 -20.50 2.77 19.33
C PHE A 139 -21.13 1.51 18.72
N VAL A 140 -22.32 1.11 19.19
CA VAL A 140 -23.05 -0.05 18.66
C VAL A 140 -23.33 0.09 17.17
N LEU A 141 -23.78 1.27 16.72
CA LEU A 141 -24.05 1.54 15.31
C LEU A 141 -22.79 1.36 14.46
N VAL A 142 -21.68 1.98 14.84
CA VAL A 142 -20.41 1.92 14.09
C VAL A 142 -19.87 0.50 14.06
N THR A 143 -19.90 -0.21 15.18
CA THR A 143 -19.47 -1.62 15.24
C THR A 143 -20.38 -2.50 14.37
N ALA A 144 -21.70 -2.34 14.45
CA ALA A 144 -22.64 -3.11 13.63
C ALA A 144 -22.40 -2.89 12.13
N VAL A 145 -22.26 -1.63 11.71
CA VAL A 145 -21.94 -1.27 10.31
C VAL A 145 -20.60 -1.89 9.88
N THR A 146 -19.58 -1.83 10.74
CA THR A 146 -18.24 -2.39 10.46
C THR A 146 -18.30 -3.91 10.29
N VAL A 147 -19.04 -4.62 11.14
CA VAL A 147 -19.22 -6.08 11.04
C VAL A 147 -20.00 -6.47 9.78
N VAL A 148 -21.05 -5.74 9.45
CA VAL A 148 -21.83 -5.98 8.22
C VAL A 148 -20.96 -5.79 6.98
N LEU A 149 -20.22 -4.68 6.88
CA LEU A 149 -19.30 -4.43 5.77
C LEU A 149 -18.15 -5.46 5.73
N GLY A 150 -17.58 -5.81 6.88
CA GLY A 150 -16.52 -6.81 6.98
C GLY A 150 -16.98 -8.21 6.56
N SER A 151 -18.24 -8.57 6.83
CA SER A 151 -18.79 -9.86 6.40
C SER A 151 -18.81 -10.00 4.88
N ALA A 152 -19.10 -8.91 4.15
CA ALA A 152 -19.12 -8.91 2.69
C ALA A 152 -17.73 -9.19 2.08
N ALA A 153 -16.65 -8.84 2.78
CA ALA A 153 -15.28 -9.09 2.33
C ALA A 153 -14.90 -10.58 2.33
N THR A 154 -15.57 -11.41 3.13
CA THR A 154 -15.28 -12.87 3.19
C THR A 154 -15.67 -13.62 1.92
N GLY A 155 -16.52 -13.04 1.07
CA GLY A 155 -16.92 -13.61 -0.21
C GLY A 155 -15.97 -13.30 -1.37
N LEU A 156 -14.87 -12.57 -1.14
CA LEU A 156 -13.93 -12.18 -2.19
C LEU A 156 -13.05 -13.37 -2.59
N GLN A 157 -13.18 -13.82 -3.84
CA GLN A 157 -12.27 -14.77 -4.44
C GLN A 157 -11.03 -14.04 -4.93
N THR A 158 -9.86 -14.38 -4.37
CA THR A 158 -8.58 -13.80 -4.78
C THR A 158 -7.99 -14.63 -5.93
N GLY A 159 -8.00 -14.07 -7.14
CA GLY A 159 -7.31 -14.63 -8.31
C GLY A 159 -6.42 -13.57 -8.94
N PHE A 160 -5.29 -13.98 -9.54
CA PHE A 160 -4.44 -13.07 -10.30
C PHE A 160 -4.66 -13.36 -11.80
N ASN A 161 -5.38 -12.47 -12.48
CA ASN A 161 -5.61 -12.58 -13.92
C ASN A 161 -5.00 -11.37 -14.64
N ILE A 162 -4.00 -11.58 -15.49
CA ILE A 162 -3.33 -10.52 -16.25
C ILE A 162 -4.35 -9.68 -17.05
N ARG A 163 -5.44 -10.31 -17.52
CA ARG A 163 -6.50 -9.64 -18.30
C ARG A 163 -7.20 -8.53 -17.50
N GLU A 164 -7.23 -8.64 -16.18
CA GLU A 164 -7.85 -7.65 -15.28
C GLU A 164 -6.96 -6.41 -15.07
N VAL A 165 -5.65 -6.54 -15.27
CA VAL A 165 -4.69 -5.44 -15.15
C VAL A 165 -4.65 -4.60 -16.44
N LEU A 166 -5.01 -5.20 -17.57
CA LEU A 166 -4.99 -4.54 -18.87
C LEU A 166 -6.24 -3.65 -19.10
N PRO A 167 -6.11 -2.50 -19.79
CA PRO A 167 -7.24 -1.63 -20.09
C PRO A 167 -8.27 -2.33 -20.98
N ARG A 168 -9.51 -2.47 -20.49
CA ARG A 168 -10.60 -3.12 -21.24
C ARG A 168 -10.78 -2.45 -22.61
N GLY A 169 -10.67 -3.24 -23.69
CA GLY A 169 -10.86 -2.80 -25.08
C GLY A 169 -9.61 -2.30 -25.82
N GLY A 170 -8.40 -2.49 -25.27
CA GLY A 170 -7.16 -2.23 -26.00
C GLY A 170 -6.85 -3.32 -27.05
N THR A 171 -6.20 -2.94 -28.14
CA THR A 171 -5.74 -3.87 -29.21
C THR A 171 -4.93 -5.04 -28.68
N VAL A 172 -4.15 -4.83 -27.61
CA VAL A 172 -3.37 -5.88 -26.94
C VAL A 172 -4.25 -6.99 -26.35
N LEU A 173 -5.43 -6.66 -25.79
CA LEU A 173 -6.35 -7.66 -25.27
C LEU A 173 -7.01 -8.45 -26.41
N GLU A 174 -7.30 -7.79 -27.53
CA GLU A 174 -7.90 -8.39 -28.72
C GLU A 174 -6.92 -9.35 -29.43
N ASP A 175 -5.64 -8.94 -29.55
CA ASP A 175 -4.56 -9.79 -30.05
C ASP A 175 -4.31 -10.99 -29.11
N LEU A 176 -4.36 -10.77 -27.80
CA LEU A 176 -4.23 -11.85 -26.81
C LEU A 176 -5.40 -12.83 -26.90
N ASP A 177 -6.65 -12.38 -27.07
CA ASP A 177 -7.81 -13.27 -27.24
C ASP A 177 -7.76 -14.02 -28.59
N THR A 178 -7.25 -13.37 -29.64
CA THR A 178 -7.05 -13.99 -30.96
C THR A 178 -5.97 -15.08 -30.89
N LEU A 179 -4.86 -14.82 -30.18
CA LEU A 179 -3.83 -15.81 -29.92
C LEU A 179 -4.34 -16.95 -29.04
N ASP A 180 -5.10 -16.63 -28.00
CA ASP A 180 -5.67 -17.62 -27.08
C ASP A 180 -6.65 -18.55 -27.81
N SER A 181 -7.56 -18.00 -28.61
CA SER A 181 -8.50 -18.78 -29.42
C SER A 181 -7.83 -19.59 -30.53
N ALA A 182 -6.73 -19.10 -31.13
CA ALA A 182 -5.96 -19.85 -32.11
C ALA A 182 -5.13 -20.99 -31.51
N VAL A 183 -4.70 -20.86 -30.25
CA VAL A 183 -3.85 -21.85 -29.54
C VAL A 183 -4.67 -22.80 -28.64
N GLY A 184 -5.97 -22.55 -28.44
CA GLY A 184 -6.87 -23.42 -27.68
C GLY A 184 -7.05 -23.04 -26.21
N GLY A 185 -6.79 -21.78 -25.86
CA GLY A 185 -6.90 -21.22 -24.52
C GLY A 185 -5.59 -21.23 -23.76
N SER A 186 -5.52 -20.42 -22.70
CA SER A 186 -4.36 -20.30 -21.82
C SER A 186 -4.18 -21.61 -21.06
N THR A 187 -3.45 -22.55 -21.65
CA THR A 187 -2.98 -23.74 -20.94
C THR A 187 -2.01 -23.27 -19.86
N GLU A 188 -2.47 -23.23 -18.61
CA GLU A 188 -1.55 -23.20 -17.47
C GLU A 188 -0.67 -24.45 -17.55
N LEU A 189 0.59 -24.26 -17.92
CA LEU A 189 1.57 -25.32 -17.98
C LEU A 189 1.89 -25.76 -16.55
N ALA A 190 1.27 -26.84 -16.11
CA ALA A 190 1.66 -27.52 -14.88
C ALA A 190 2.94 -28.33 -15.14
N SER A 191 4.08 -27.84 -14.66
CA SER A 191 5.33 -28.60 -14.70
C SER A 191 5.46 -29.45 -13.44
N VAL A 192 5.77 -30.73 -13.60
CA VAL A 192 6.08 -31.65 -12.51
C VAL A 192 7.58 -31.89 -12.52
N LEU A 193 8.31 -31.24 -11.61
CA LEU A 193 9.75 -31.43 -11.46
C LEU A 193 10.00 -32.64 -10.55
N VAL A 194 10.49 -33.73 -11.12
CA VAL A 194 10.91 -34.91 -10.35
C VAL A 194 12.42 -34.89 -10.20
N ARG A 195 12.91 -34.63 -8.99
CA ARG A 195 14.33 -34.80 -8.65
C ARG A 195 14.55 -36.26 -8.27
N ALA A 196 15.46 -36.94 -8.97
CA ALA A 196 15.78 -38.32 -8.70
C ALA A 196 17.27 -38.59 -8.95
N GLU A 197 17.89 -39.43 -8.11
CA GLU A 197 19.24 -39.91 -8.34
C GLU A 197 19.23 -41.06 -9.35
N ALA A 198 19.86 -40.86 -10.50
CA ALA A 198 19.90 -41.84 -11.59
C ALA A 198 20.87 -43.02 -11.34
N THR A 199 21.37 -43.15 -10.12
CA THR A 199 22.36 -44.16 -9.72
C THR A 199 21.72 -45.55 -9.55
N GLU A 200 20.41 -45.62 -9.32
CA GLU A 200 19.69 -46.87 -9.07
C GLU A 200 18.68 -47.19 -10.19
N ALA A 201 18.70 -48.42 -10.69
CA ALA A 201 17.81 -48.88 -11.77
C ALA A 201 16.31 -48.78 -11.39
N ARG A 202 16.00 -48.92 -10.09
CA ARG A 202 14.64 -48.79 -9.57
C ARG A 202 14.08 -47.38 -9.75
N THR A 203 14.92 -46.36 -9.61
CA THR A 203 14.54 -44.96 -9.82
C THR A 203 14.15 -44.69 -11.28
N LEU A 204 14.88 -45.28 -12.23
CA LEU A 204 14.58 -45.17 -13.66
C LEU A 204 13.27 -45.89 -14.02
N LEU A 205 12.99 -47.05 -13.40
CA LEU A 205 11.72 -47.76 -13.58
C LEU A 205 10.54 -46.97 -13.01
N ASN A 206 10.68 -46.38 -11.82
CA ASN A 206 9.64 -45.54 -11.23
C ASN A 206 9.35 -44.28 -12.07
N LEU A 207 10.38 -43.65 -12.67
CA LEU A 207 10.21 -42.52 -13.59
C LEU A 207 9.47 -42.93 -14.86
N ARG A 208 9.75 -44.12 -15.39
CA ARG A 208 9.02 -44.68 -16.54
C ARG A 208 7.56 -44.94 -16.20
N ASP A 209 7.28 -45.54 -15.05
CA ASP A 209 5.92 -45.84 -14.60
C ASP A 209 5.12 -44.58 -14.29
N LEU A 210 5.77 -43.55 -13.74
CA LEU A 210 5.15 -42.23 -13.55
C LEU A 210 4.79 -41.62 -14.92
N ARG A 211 5.70 -41.63 -15.89
CA ARG A 211 5.41 -41.15 -17.24
C ARG A 211 4.22 -41.87 -17.88
N THR A 212 4.17 -43.21 -17.82
CA THR A 212 3.07 -43.97 -18.41
C THR A 212 1.74 -43.70 -17.71
N ALA A 213 1.74 -43.45 -16.40
CA ALA A 213 0.53 -43.06 -15.66
C ALA A 213 -0.03 -41.69 -16.08
N PHE A 214 0.83 -40.76 -16.52
CA PHE A 214 0.41 -39.45 -17.05
C PHE A 214 -0.07 -39.53 -18.51
N GLU A 215 0.40 -40.50 -19.29
CA GLU A 215 -0.05 -40.78 -20.66
C GLU A 215 -1.40 -41.54 -20.69
N ASP A 216 -1.74 -42.30 -19.63
CA ASP A 216 -2.97 -43.09 -19.50
C ASP A 216 -4.22 -42.21 -19.30
N PRO A 217 -5.19 -42.22 -20.26
CA PRO A 217 -6.39 -41.38 -20.19
C PRO A 217 -7.27 -41.60 -18.96
N GLU A 218 -7.27 -42.80 -18.37
CA GLU A 218 -8.12 -43.11 -17.20
C GLU A 218 -7.48 -42.69 -15.88
N ARG A 219 -6.15 -42.63 -15.83
CA ARG A 219 -5.37 -42.28 -14.61
C ARG A 219 -4.90 -40.83 -14.60
N ARG A 220 -5.02 -40.15 -15.73
CA ARG A 220 -4.59 -38.77 -15.91
C ARG A 220 -5.37 -37.81 -14.99
N PRO A 221 -4.69 -36.86 -14.32
CA PRO A 221 -5.38 -35.81 -13.56
C PRO A 221 -6.29 -34.99 -14.46
N GLN A 222 -7.55 -34.78 -14.04
CA GLN A 222 -8.56 -34.05 -14.82
C GLN A 222 -8.14 -32.61 -15.18
N ALA A 223 -7.23 -32.00 -14.41
CA ALA A 223 -6.69 -30.67 -14.67
C ALA A 223 -5.69 -30.61 -15.85
N ALA A 224 -5.15 -31.76 -16.29
CA ALA A 224 -4.18 -31.81 -17.38
C ALA A 224 -4.89 -32.08 -18.71
N ALA A 225 -5.51 -31.07 -19.34
CA ALA A 225 -6.24 -31.26 -20.61
C ALA A 225 -5.35 -31.17 -21.88
N GLY A 226 -4.14 -30.57 -21.79
CA GLY A 226 -3.26 -30.31 -22.95
C GLY A 226 -2.22 -31.41 -23.25
N PRO A 227 -1.52 -31.36 -24.39
CA PRO A 227 -0.45 -32.31 -24.71
C PRO A 227 0.67 -32.27 -23.66
N ILE A 228 1.12 -33.44 -23.19
CA ILE A 228 2.22 -33.54 -22.21
C ILE A 228 3.55 -33.49 -22.97
N GLN A 229 4.40 -32.52 -22.64
CA GLN A 229 5.79 -32.50 -23.07
C GLN A 229 6.68 -32.93 -21.90
N THR A 230 7.55 -33.91 -22.14
CA THR A 230 8.57 -34.34 -21.18
C THR A 230 9.94 -33.91 -21.69
N SER A 231 10.63 -33.07 -20.92
CA SER A 231 12.04 -32.73 -21.15
C SER A 231 12.90 -33.33 -20.03
N TYR A 232 14.02 -33.93 -20.41
CA TYR A 232 15.02 -34.42 -19.46
C TYR A 232 16.15 -33.39 -19.40
N GLU A 233 16.11 -32.48 -18.43
CA GLU A 233 17.27 -31.66 -18.10
C GLU A 233 18.18 -32.43 -17.15
N LEU A 234 19.28 -32.96 -17.68
CA LEU A 234 20.34 -33.59 -16.91
C LEU A 234 21.25 -32.48 -16.35
N LEU A 235 20.88 -31.94 -15.20
CA LEU A 235 21.77 -31.13 -14.37
C LEU A 235 22.82 -32.07 -13.74
N VAL A 236 23.93 -32.29 -14.44
CA VAL A 236 25.12 -32.93 -13.86
C VAL A 236 25.71 -31.95 -12.87
N HIS A 237 25.43 -32.15 -11.58
CA HIS A 237 26.11 -31.42 -10.53
C HIS A 237 27.50 -32.05 -10.38
N ASP A 238 28.55 -31.32 -10.80
CA ASP A 238 29.93 -31.72 -10.60
C ASP A 238 30.24 -31.56 -9.10
N TRP A 239 30.52 -32.67 -8.41
CA TRP A 239 30.75 -32.70 -6.95
C TRP A 239 32.21 -32.37 -6.58
N THR A 240 32.92 -31.65 -7.44
CA THR A 240 34.33 -31.30 -7.25
C THR A 240 34.55 -29.80 -7.12
N GLU A 241 33.90 -29.13 -6.16
CA GLU A 241 34.43 -27.94 -5.45
C GLU A 241 33.84 -27.84 -4.04
#